data_AF-A0AA37SCK1-F1
#
_entry.id   AF-A0AA37SCK1-F1
#
_cell.length_a   1.000
_cell.length_b   1.000
_cell.length_c   1.000
_cell.angle_alpha   90.00
_cell.angle_beta   90.00
_cell.angle_gamma   90.00
#
_symmetry.space_group_name_H-M   'P 1'
#
loop_
_entity.id
_entity.type
_entity.pdbx_description
1 polymer ?
#
loop_
_entity_poly.entity_id
_entity_poly.type
_entity_poly.pdbx_seq_one_letter_code
_entity_poly.pdbx_strand_id
1 'polypeptide(L)'
;MNELLKSTWISYHLTPLELTAQTLNSQWTRLHIGNSEVFPSLQALEEIIAEYPIIAASLGNNSLTELSGMLIQGWLHFHQGNYQQATQLALASGLLGLNLASKSMAIYATHLETDHETKLQIFQEAIKLADHAIEVMPNHPDAHYNRAYALGRYSQGISITKALAKGYGKEVRKSLEKTIELAPDHAEAHIAFGTYHAEIINQVGKLVASVSYGANKDSGLKHFRHAIRVAPDFPIAYTQYADGLLMMFGPSKLKDAKQLYEKAANSDIADAMERLDQQNALDELEAIAS
;
A
#
# COMPACT_ATOMS: atom_id res chain seq x y z
N MET A 1 -14.67 13.54 -1.74
CA MET A 1 -13.64 13.82 -0.73
C MET A 1 -14.15 14.58 0.51
N ASN A 2 -14.73 15.78 0.39
CA ASN A 2 -15.05 16.63 1.56
C ASN A 2 -16.01 16.02 2.60
N GLU A 3 -16.96 15.15 2.23
CA GLU A 3 -17.85 14.51 3.21
C GLU A 3 -17.16 13.34 3.94
N LEU A 4 -16.38 12.52 3.22
CA LEU A 4 -15.60 11.41 3.80
C LEU A 4 -14.53 11.86 4.80
N LEU A 5 -14.00 13.08 4.65
CA LEU A 5 -13.02 13.64 5.58
C LEU A 5 -13.67 14.37 6.77
N LYS A 6 -14.97 14.66 6.69
CA LYS A 6 -15.75 15.28 7.78
C LYS A 6 -16.29 14.27 8.77
N SER A 7 -16.44 13.00 8.39
CA SER A 7 -16.74 11.91 9.33
C SER A 7 -15.53 11.62 10.22
N THR A 8 -15.77 11.18 11.44
CA THR A 8 -14.71 10.72 12.35
C THR A 8 -14.26 9.34 11.88
N TRP A 9 -12.97 9.19 11.56
CA TRP A 9 -12.39 7.89 11.21
C TRP A 9 -12.13 7.07 12.46
N ILE A 10 -12.21 5.74 12.33
CA ILE A 10 -11.88 4.82 13.42
C ILE A 10 -10.39 4.96 13.74
N SER A 11 -10.08 5.25 15.00
CA SER A 11 -8.70 5.42 15.44
C SER A 11 -7.96 4.09 15.53
N TYR A 12 -6.67 4.13 15.23
CA TYR A 12 -5.76 3.05 15.58
C TYR A 12 -5.57 3.00 17.11
N HIS A 13 -5.65 1.80 17.69
CA HIS A 13 -5.66 1.61 19.15
C HIS A 13 -4.57 0.68 19.69
N LEU A 14 -3.74 0.10 18.83
CA LEU A 14 -2.66 -0.78 19.28
C LEU A 14 -1.51 0.06 19.86
N THR A 15 -0.66 -0.55 20.70
CA THR A 15 0.35 0.14 21.51
C THR A 15 1.09 1.22 20.72
N PRO A 16 1.10 2.49 21.19
CA PRO A 16 1.77 3.57 20.49
C PRO A 16 3.24 3.23 20.27
N LEU A 17 3.70 3.42 19.03
CA LEU A 17 5.11 3.31 18.70
C LEU A 17 5.80 4.60 19.10
N GLU A 18 7.00 4.50 19.67
CA GLU A 18 7.82 5.66 20.04
C GLU A 18 8.45 6.30 18.79
N LEU A 19 7.62 6.87 17.92
CA LEU A 19 8.05 7.64 16.76
C LEU A 19 7.74 9.12 16.98
N THR A 20 8.74 9.97 16.78
CA THR A 20 8.62 11.42 16.94
C THR A 20 9.10 12.14 15.68
N ALA A 21 8.75 13.42 15.54
CA ALA A 21 9.24 14.25 14.46
C ALA A 21 10.79 14.31 14.44
N GLN A 22 11.44 14.22 15.61
CA GLN A 22 12.90 14.25 15.70
C GLN A 22 13.56 12.95 15.20
N THR A 23 12.91 11.80 15.39
CA THR A 23 13.48 10.50 15.03
C THR A 23 13.04 10.00 13.66
N LEU A 24 12.01 10.61 13.05
CA LEU A 24 11.43 10.19 11.77
C LEU A 24 12.47 10.09 10.66
N ASN A 25 13.28 11.14 10.45
CA ASN A 25 14.26 11.15 9.36
C ASN A 25 15.30 10.03 9.51
N SER A 26 15.84 9.83 10.73
CA SER A 26 16.80 8.75 10.99
C SER A 26 16.22 7.34 10.82
N GLN A 27 14.89 7.19 10.91
CA GLN A 27 14.19 5.92 10.74
C GLN A 27 13.58 5.74 9.35
N TRP A 28 13.67 6.75 8.48
CA TRP A 28 12.95 6.80 7.20
C TRP A 28 13.21 5.56 6.34
N THR A 29 14.47 5.15 6.21
CA THR A 29 14.84 3.96 5.43
C THR A 29 14.19 2.68 5.95
N ARG A 30 14.01 2.52 7.27
CA ARG A 30 13.32 1.36 7.85
C ARG A 30 11.81 1.44 7.63
N LEU A 31 11.23 2.63 7.78
CA LEU A 31 9.79 2.89 7.62
C LEU A 31 9.34 2.75 6.15
N HIS A 32 10.24 3.03 5.21
CA HIS A 32 9.98 2.99 3.77
C HIS A 32 10.75 1.87 3.06
N ILE A 33 11.21 0.85 3.79
CA ILE A 33 11.89 -0.33 3.20
C ILE A 33 11.01 -1.07 2.17
N GLY A 34 9.70 -0.91 2.29
CA GLY A 34 8.69 -1.48 1.40
C GLY A 34 8.56 -0.77 0.04
N ASN A 35 8.99 0.48 -0.06
CA ASN A 35 8.65 1.39 -1.15
C ASN A 35 9.81 2.32 -1.50
N SER A 36 9.57 3.34 -2.31
CA SER A 36 10.62 4.25 -2.80
C SER A 36 10.39 5.71 -2.41
N GLU A 37 9.59 5.95 -1.38
CA GLU A 37 9.29 7.31 -0.93
C GLU A 37 10.54 7.98 -0.33
N VAL A 38 10.82 9.20 -0.76
CA VAL A 38 11.96 9.99 -0.28
C VAL A 38 11.53 10.87 0.90
N PHE A 39 12.41 11.05 1.89
CA PHE A 39 12.13 11.95 3.01
C PHE A 39 11.88 13.36 2.48
N PRO A 40 10.73 14.01 2.80
CA PRO A 40 10.29 15.26 2.16
C PRO A 40 11.03 16.49 2.72
N SER A 41 12.36 16.48 2.63
CA SER A 41 13.23 17.62 2.91
C SER A 41 13.05 18.72 1.86
N LEU A 42 13.47 19.96 2.19
CA LEU A 42 13.49 21.06 1.23
C LEU A 42 14.19 20.69 -0.07
N GLN A 43 15.37 20.08 0.02
CA GLN A 43 16.14 19.64 -1.14
C GLN A 43 15.36 18.63 -1.99
N ALA A 44 14.74 17.63 -1.36
CA ALA A 44 13.96 16.62 -2.08
C ALA A 44 12.75 17.25 -2.80
N LEU A 45 12.08 18.22 -2.18
CA LEU A 45 10.97 18.93 -2.82
C LEU A 45 11.44 19.80 -4.00
N GLU A 46 12.61 20.44 -3.88
CA GLU A 46 13.23 21.19 -4.97
C GLU A 46 13.60 20.27 -6.16
N GLU A 47 14.15 19.09 -5.88
CA GLU A 47 14.46 18.06 -6.89
C GLU A 47 13.19 17.55 -7.59
N ILE A 48 12.13 17.25 -6.83
CA ILE A 48 10.81 16.87 -7.39
C ILE A 48 10.26 17.98 -8.28
N ILE A 49 10.34 19.25 -7.87
CA ILE A 49 9.86 20.38 -8.67
C ILE A 49 10.70 20.58 -9.93
N ALA A 50 12.01 20.38 -9.84
CA ALA A 50 12.91 20.45 -10.99
C ALA A 50 12.57 19.37 -12.03
N GLU A 51 12.23 18.17 -11.58
CA GLU A 51 11.77 17.07 -12.45
C GLU A 51 10.35 17.31 -13.00
N TYR A 52 9.46 17.87 -12.18
CA TYR A 52 8.05 18.09 -12.50
C TYR A 52 7.63 19.56 -12.32
N PRO A 53 7.97 20.46 -13.26
CA PRO A 53 7.74 21.91 -13.11
C PRO A 53 6.27 22.33 -12.91
N ILE A 54 5.31 21.48 -13.30
CA ILE A 54 3.88 21.72 -13.04
C ILE A 54 3.57 21.87 -11.54
N ILE A 55 4.36 21.23 -10.68
CA ILE A 55 4.20 21.30 -9.23
C ILE A 55 4.47 22.73 -8.73
N ALA A 56 5.48 23.41 -9.27
CA ALA A 56 5.79 24.80 -8.89
C ALA A 56 4.58 25.73 -9.12
N ALA A 57 3.84 25.53 -10.21
CA ALA A 57 2.65 26.31 -10.53
C ALA A 57 1.48 26.03 -9.58
N SER A 58 1.53 24.93 -8.82
CA SER A 58 0.45 24.49 -7.92
C SER A 58 0.66 24.87 -6.44
N LEU A 59 1.82 25.43 -6.07
CA LEU A 59 2.17 25.69 -4.67
C LEU A 59 1.28 26.74 -4.00
N GLY A 60 0.63 27.60 -4.79
CA GLY A 60 -0.20 28.69 -4.31
C GLY A 60 0.62 29.68 -3.48
N ASN A 61 0.16 29.98 -2.26
CA ASN A 61 0.84 30.90 -1.34
C ASN A 61 1.77 30.18 -0.34
N ASN A 62 1.85 28.85 -0.37
CA ASN A 62 2.65 28.10 0.60
C ASN A 62 4.13 28.14 0.21
N SER A 63 5.01 28.36 1.19
CA SER A 63 6.43 28.18 1.00
C SER A 63 6.80 26.69 0.98
N LEU A 64 7.91 26.34 0.33
CA LEU A 64 8.42 24.96 0.36
C LEU A 64 8.74 24.48 1.78
N THR A 65 9.15 25.38 2.69
CA THR A 65 9.40 25.06 4.10
C THR A 65 8.12 24.64 4.81
N GLU A 66 7.01 25.34 4.58
CA GLU A 66 5.71 24.97 5.14
C GLU A 66 5.22 23.63 4.58
N LEU A 67 5.32 23.43 3.27
CA LEU A 67 4.93 22.18 2.62
C LEU A 67 5.77 20.99 3.09
N SER A 68 7.09 21.16 3.21
CA SER A 68 7.98 20.15 3.79
C SER A 68 7.56 19.81 5.22
N GLY A 69 7.31 20.81 6.07
CA GLY A 69 6.83 20.60 7.44
C GLY A 69 5.50 19.84 7.50
N MET A 70 4.55 20.18 6.62
CA MET A 70 3.25 19.51 6.53
C MET A 70 3.38 18.05 6.10
N LEU A 71 4.24 17.76 5.11
CA LEU A 71 4.48 16.39 4.64
C LEU A 71 5.20 15.55 5.70
N ILE A 72 6.23 16.10 6.37
CA ILE A 72 6.92 15.43 7.48
C ILE A 72 5.91 15.07 8.59
N GLN A 73 5.07 16.03 8.99
CA GLN A 73 4.04 15.79 10.00
C GLN A 73 2.97 14.79 9.51
N GLY A 74 2.60 14.85 8.23
CA GLY A 74 1.65 13.92 7.62
C GLY A 74 2.16 12.48 7.62
N TRP A 75 3.41 12.25 7.24
CA TRP A 75 4.05 10.94 7.31
C TRP A 75 4.22 10.45 8.75
N LEU A 76 4.56 11.34 9.69
CA LEU A 76 4.55 10.99 11.10
C LEU A 76 3.18 10.48 11.56
N HIS A 77 2.10 11.18 11.17
CA HIS A 77 0.74 10.74 11.47
C HIS A 77 0.42 9.39 10.81
N PHE A 78 0.84 9.17 9.56
CA PHE A 78 0.66 7.88 8.88
C PHE A 78 1.31 6.74 9.67
N HIS A 79 2.59 6.87 10.03
CA HIS A 79 3.31 5.83 10.77
C HIS A 79 2.80 5.63 12.20
N GLN A 80 2.16 6.64 12.79
CA GLN A 80 1.47 6.53 14.07
C GLN A 80 0.03 5.98 13.98
N GLY A 81 -0.48 5.70 12.78
CA GLY A 81 -1.84 5.21 12.55
C GLY A 81 -2.93 6.30 12.58
N ASN A 82 -2.53 7.58 12.61
CA ASN A 82 -3.41 8.74 12.55
C ASN A 82 -3.77 9.07 11.07
N TYR A 83 -4.36 8.10 10.37
CA TYR A 83 -4.53 8.16 8.91
C TYR A 83 -5.42 9.32 8.43
N GLN A 84 -6.39 9.76 9.24
CA GLN A 84 -7.23 10.90 8.89
C GLN A 84 -6.42 12.20 8.86
N GLN A 85 -5.63 12.46 9.91
CA GLN A 85 -4.75 13.62 10.01
C GLN A 85 -3.66 13.58 8.95
N ALA A 86 -3.09 12.40 8.67
CA ALA A 86 -2.15 12.20 7.58
C ALA A 86 -2.77 12.61 6.24
N THR A 87 -3.98 12.14 5.94
CA THR A 87 -4.71 12.48 4.71
C THR A 87 -5.01 13.98 4.62
N GLN A 88 -5.43 14.61 5.71
CA GLN A 88 -5.75 16.05 5.74
C GLN A 88 -4.51 16.91 5.46
N LEU A 89 -3.38 16.62 6.12
CA LEU A 89 -2.13 17.34 5.89
C LEU A 89 -1.57 17.11 4.48
N ALA A 90 -1.69 15.88 3.98
CA ALA A 90 -1.27 15.52 2.64
C ALA A 90 -2.07 16.31 1.58
N LEU A 91 -3.40 16.35 1.69
CA LEU A 91 -4.24 17.12 0.77
C LEU A 91 -3.99 18.62 0.86
N ALA A 92 -3.73 19.14 2.06
CA ALA A 92 -3.36 20.53 2.26
C ALA A 92 -1.97 20.87 1.66
N SER A 93 -1.12 19.86 1.43
CA SER A 93 0.19 20.00 0.77
C SER A 93 0.09 20.01 -0.77
N GLY A 94 -1.12 19.98 -1.33
CA GLY A 94 -1.35 20.06 -2.78
C GLY A 94 -0.81 18.85 -3.54
N LEU A 95 -0.23 19.09 -4.73
CA LEU A 95 0.24 18.02 -5.61
C LEU A 95 1.36 17.17 -4.97
N LEU A 96 2.16 17.74 -4.07
CA LEU A 96 3.22 17.02 -3.37
C LEU A 96 2.70 15.98 -2.36
N GLY A 97 1.45 16.12 -1.90
CA GLY A 97 0.87 15.21 -0.91
C GLY A 97 0.00 14.09 -1.49
N LEU A 98 -0.12 13.98 -2.82
CA LEU A 98 -1.05 13.02 -3.43
C LEU A 98 -0.73 11.56 -3.08
N ASN A 99 0.55 11.18 -3.03
CA ASN A 99 0.98 9.83 -2.67
C ASN A 99 0.63 9.49 -1.22
N LEU A 100 1.00 10.36 -0.27
CA LEU A 100 0.68 10.19 1.14
C LEU A 100 -0.84 10.12 1.36
N ALA A 101 -1.62 10.97 0.69
CA ALA A 101 -3.08 10.97 0.80
C ALA A 101 -3.67 9.65 0.30
N SER A 102 -3.27 9.20 -0.90
CA SER A 102 -3.75 7.94 -1.49
C SER A 102 -3.40 6.75 -0.60
N LYS A 103 -2.15 6.65 -0.14
CA LYS A 103 -1.69 5.57 0.74
C LYS A 103 -2.42 5.57 2.07
N SER A 104 -2.52 6.73 2.73
CA SER A 104 -3.23 6.86 4.03
C SER A 104 -4.68 6.41 3.94
N MET A 105 -5.40 6.83 2.89
CA MET A 105 -6.79 6.44 2.66
C MET A 105 -6.93 4.92 2.42
N ALA A 106 -6.06 4.36 1.58
CA ALA A 106 -6.16 2.94 1.22
C ALA A 106 -5.78 2.02 2.39
N ILE A 107 -4.80 2.39 3.21
CA ILE A 107 -4.42 1.64 4.43
C ILE A 107 -5.51 1.75 5.49
N TYR A 108 -6.10 2.94 5.71
CA TYR A 108 -7.24 3.09 6.60
C TYR A 108 -8.43 2.21 6.19
N ALA A 109 -8.87 2.28 4.93
CA ALA A 109 -10.01 1.51 4.44
C ALA A 109 -9.78 0.00 4.49
N THR A 110 -8.52 -0.41 4.33
CA THR A 110 -8.08 -1.79 4.43
C THR A 110 -8.27 -2.35 5.84
N HIS A 111 -7.73 -1.66 6.84
CA HIS A 111 -7.53 -2.25 8.17
C HIS A 111 -8.55 -1.78 9.21
N LEU A 112 -9.03 -0.54 9.11
CA LEU A 112 -9.74 0.11 10.21
C LEU A 112 -11.19 0.43 9.90
N GLU A 113 -11.51 0.83 8.67
CA GLU A 113 -12.91 1.02 8.29
C GLU A 113 -13.66 -0.32 8.40
N THR A 114 -14.95 -0.28 8.71
CA THR A 114 -15.78 -1.48 8.88
C THR A 114 -17.02 -1.44 8.00
N ASP A 115 -17.51 -0.25 7.64
CA ASP A 115 -18.63 -0.11 6.73
C ASP A 115 -18.20 -0.37 5.28
N HIS A 116 -18.88 -1.33 4.63
CA HIS A 116 -18.49 -1.81 3.31
C HIS A 116 -18.61 -0.73 2.23
N GLU A 117 -19.71 0.02 2.21
CA GLU A 117 -19.93 1.07 1.20
C GLU A 117 -18.93 2.22 1.40
N THR A 118 -18.66 2.60 2.64
CA THR A 118 -17.66 3.61 2.99
C THR A 118 -16.26 3.17 2.56
N LYS A 119 -15.86 1.90 2.77
CA LYS A 119 -14.59 1.36 2.23
C LYS A 119 -14.48 1.57 0.73
N LEU A 120 -15.52 1.18 -0.02
CA LEU A 120 -15.52 1.28 -1.47
C LEU A 120 -15.39 2.73 -1.94
N GLN A 121 -16.07 3.67 -1.27
CA GLN A 121 -15.95 5.10 -1.55
C GLN A 121 -14.54 5.62 -1.26
N ILE A 122 -13.94 5.23 -0.13
CA ILE A 122 -12.57 5.64 0.22
C ILE A 122 -11.56 5.11 -0.80
N PHE A 123 -11.67 3.83 -1.20
CA PHE A 123 -10.79 3.28 -2.24
C PHE A 123 -10.94 4.00 -3.58
N GLN A 124 -12.16 4.38 -3.98
CA GLN A 124 -12.36 5.15 -5.21
C GLN A 124 -11.68 6.52 -5.16
N GLU A 125 -11.73 7.20 -4.02
CA GLU A 125 -11.01 8.47 -3.85
C GLU A 125 -9.50 8.26 -3.83
N ALA A 126 -8.99 7.20 -3.18
CA ALA A 126 -7.58 6.86 -3.19
C ALA A 126 -7.07 6.55 -4.62
N ILE A 127 -7.88 5.86 -5.44
CA ILE A 127 -7.59 5.62 -6.86
C ILE A 127 -7.48 6.95 -7.61
N LYS A 128 -8.44 7.87 -7.45
CA LYS A 128 -8.40 9.20 -8.11
C LYS A 128 -7.16 9.99 -7.73
N LEU A 129 -6.76 9.96 -6.46
CA LEU A 129 -5.54 10.62 -5.98
C LEU A 129 -4.29 10.01 -6.61
N ALA A 130 -4.22 8.68 -6.71
CA ALA A 130 -3.11 8.00 -7.36
C ALA A 130 -3.07 8.23 -8.87
N ASP A 131 -4.22 8.23 -9.56
CA ASP A 131 -4.33 8.60 -10.97
C ASP A 131 -3.79 10.02 -11.20
N HIS A 132 -4.19 10.98 -10.35
CA HIS A 132 -3.69 12.35 -10.43
C HIS A 132 -2.18 12.43 -10.11
N ALA A 133 -1.69 11.65 -9.14
CA ALA A 133 -0.25 11.56 -8.87
C ALA A 133 0.53 11.06 -10.09
N ILE A 134 0.01 10.07 -10.82
CA ILE A 134 0.61 9.55 -12.05
C ILE A 134 0.58 10.59 -13.18
N GLU A 135 -0.50 11.37 -13.30
CA GLU A 135 -0.58 12.44 -14.30
C GLU A 135 0.48 13.52 -14.07
N VAL A 136 0.73 13.87 -12.81
CA VAL A 136 1.67 14.94 -12.42
C VAL A 136 3.11 14.43 -12.34
N MET A 137 3.31 13.22 -11.83
CA MET A 137 4.60 12.58 -11.57
C MET A 137 4.65 11.16 -12.19
N PRO A 138 4.64 11.04 -13.53
CA PRO A 138 4.48 9.75 -14.22
C PRO A 138 5.60 8.73 -13.97
N ASN A 139 6.79 9.18 -13.52
CA ASN A 139 7.90 8.29 -13.19
C ASN A 139 8.04 8.05 -11.67
N HIS A 140 7.09 8.50 -10.84
CA HIS A 140 7.10 8.19 -9.42
C HIS A 140 6.59 6.75 -9.19
N PRO A 141 7.44 5.81 -8.74
CA PRO A 141 7.05 4.41 -8.60
C PRO A 141 5.88 4.19 -7.62
N ASP A 142 5.88 4.92 -6.49
CA ASP A 142 4.85 4.79 -5.46
C ASP A 142 3.47 5.28 -5.92
N ALA A 143 3.38 6.21 -6.89
CA ALA A 143 2.11 6.65 -7.45
C ALA A 143 1.42 5.50 -8.20
N HIS A 144 2.19 4.74 -9.00
CA HIS A 144 1.72 3.53 -9.67
C HIS A 144 1.37 2.43 -8.67
N TYR A 145 2.18 2.25 -7.61
CA TYR A 145 1.91 1.25 -6.59
C TYR A 145 0.60 1.56 -5.84
N ASN A 146 0.43 2.79 -5.37
CA ASN A 146 -0.76 3.22 -4.63
C ASN A 146 -2.03 3.03 -5.47
N ARG A 147 -1.95 3.29 -6.79
CA ARG A 147 -3.05 2.98 -7.72
C ARG A 147 -3.33 1.48 -7.77
N ALA A 148 -2.31 0.64 -7.96
CA ALA A 148 -2.49 -0.81 -8.00
C ALA A 148 -3.10 -1.34 -6.70
N TYR A 149 -2.58 -0.88 -5.56
CA TYR A 149 -3.05 -1.26 -4.23
C TYR A 149 -4.52 -0.89 -4.04
N ALA A 150 -4.87 0.40 -4.18
CA ALA A 150 -6.25 0.86 -3.99
C ALA A 150 -7.23 0.18 -4.97
N LEU A 151 -6.83 -0.04 -6.22
CA LEU A 151 -7.65 -0.71 -7.23
C LEU A 151 -7.83 -2.20 -6.95
N GLY A 152 -6.79 -2.89 -6.47
CA GLY A 152 -6.86 -4.28 -6.03
C GLY A 152 -7.83 -4.44 -4.86
N ARG A 153 -7.68 -3.60 -3.82
CA ARG A 153 -8.57 -3.61 -2.64
C ARG A 153 -10.02 -3.25 -2.99
N TYR A 154 -10.24 -2.27 -3.86
CA TYR A 154 -11.57 -1.96 -4.40
C TYR A 154 -12.18 -3.18 -5.12
N SER A 155 -11.38 -3.87 -5.93
CA SER A 155 -11.83 -5.04 -6.71
C SER A 155 -12.24 -6.21 -5.83
N GLN A 156 -11.54 -6.44 -4.71
CA GLN A 156 -11.93 -7.45 -3.70
C GLN A 156 -13.27 -7.13 -3.03
N GLY A 157 -13.64 -5.85 -2.94
CA GLY A 157 -14.90 -5.40 -2.33
C GLY A 157 -16.09 -5.39 -3.30
N ILE A 158 -15.95 -5.79 -4.56
CA ILE A 158 -17.05 -5.85 -5.52
C ILE A 158 -17.21 -7.27 -6.11
N SER A 159 -18.30 -7.53 -6.83
CA SER A 159 -18.45 -8.82 -7.50
C SER A 159 -17.38 -9.03 -8.56
N ILE A 160 -16.90 -10.29 -8.67
CA ILE A 160 -15.92 -10.70 -9.69
C ILE A 160 -16.40 -10.31 -11.09
N THR A 161 -17.68 -10.50 -11.40
CA THR A 161 -18.26 -10.10 -12.70
C THR A 161 -18.12 -8.60 -12.99
N LYS A 162 -18.30 -7.74 -11.98
CA LYS A 162 -18.14 -6.28 -12.11
C LYS A 162 -16.66 -5.92 -12.27
N ALA A 163 -15.77 -6.53 -11.50
CA ALA A 163 -14.33 -6.31 -11.61
C ALA A 163 -13.79 -6.72 -13.00
N LEU A 164 -14.25 -7.87 -13.53
CA LEU A 164 -13.92 -8.37 -14.86
C LEU A 164 -14.43 -7.44 -15.96
N ALA A 165 -15.71 -7.01 -15.89
CA ALA A 165 -16.31 -6.10 -16.86
C ALA A 165 -15.60 -4.74 -16.92
N LYS A 166 -15.06 -4.28 -15.79
CA LYS A 166 -14.27 -3.04 -15.70
C LYS A 166 -12.80 -3.22 -16.09
N GLY A 167 -12.34 -4.45 -16.30
CA GLY A 167 -10.95 -4.73 -16.68
C GLY A 167 -9.93 -4.47 -15.57
N TYR A 168 -10.36 -4.36 -14.30
CA TYR A 168 -9.47 -3.96 -13.21
C TYR A 168 -8.27 -4.88 -13.00
N GLY A 169 -8.42 -6.19 -13.25
CA GLY A 169 -7.28 -7.11 -13.19
C GLY A 169 -6.15 -6.76 -14.18
N LYS A 170 -6.44 -6.17 -15.34
CA LYS A 170 -5.40 -5.70 -16.28
C LYS A 170 -4.79 -4.38 -15.83
N GLU A 171 -5.60 -3.49 -15.29
CA GLU A 171 -5.16 -2.18 -14.79
C GLU A 171 -4.27 -2.31 -13.56
N VAL A 172 -4.60 -3.20 -12.61
CA VAL A 172 -3.74 -3.53 -11.46
C VAL A 172 -2.38 -4.04 -11.95
N ARG A 173 -2.38 -5.01 -12.87
CA ARG A 173 -1.15 -5.56 -13.43
C ARG A 173 -0.29 -4.49 -14.10
N LYS A 174 -0.90 -3.65 -14.95
CA LYS A 174 -0.20 -2.56 -15.64
C LYS A 174 0.49 -1.61 -14.64
N SER A 175 -0.21 -1.23 -13.57
CA SER A 175 0.36 -0.38 -12.54
C SER A 175 1.51 -1.06 -11.79
N LEU A 176 1.38 -2.34 -11.42
CA LEU A 176 2.47 -3.09 -10.76
C LEU A 176 3.69 -3.28 -11.66
N GLU A 177 3.47 -3.59 -12.95
CA GLU A 177 4.56 -3.69 -13.95
C GLU A 177 5.30 -2.36 -14.07
N LYS A 178 4.58 -1.24 -14.13
CA LYS A 178 5.20 0.09 -14.19
C LYS A 178 5.96 0.44 -12.91
N THR A 179 5.43 0.10 -11.74
CA THR A 179 6.17 0.28 -10.48
C THR A 179 7.49 -0.48 -10.49
N ILE A 180 7.49 -1.77 -10.87
CA ILE A 180 8.71 -2.60 -10.89
C ILE A 180 9.69 -2.16 -11.99
N GLU A 181 9.20 -1.65 -13.12
CA GLU A 181 10.05 -1.05 -14.15
C GLU A 181 10.82 0.16 -13.60
N LEU A 182 10.15 1.02 -12.82
CA LEU A 182 10.74 2.23 -12.23
C LEU A 182 11.60 1.92 -10.98
N ALA A 183 11.16 0.96 -10.17
CA ALA A 183 11.81 0.56 -8.91
C ALA A 183 11.83 -0.98 -8.79
N PRO A 184 12.84 -1.66 -9.36
CA PRO A 184 12.91 -3.12 -9.43
C PRO A 184 12.96 -3.86 -8.09
N ASP A 185 13.37 -3.19 -7.01
CA ASP A 185 13.41 -3.73 -5.65
C ASP A 185 12.24 -3.22 -4.78
N HIS A 186 11.18 -2.63 -5.36
CA HIS A 186 10.03 -2.15 -4.59
C HIS A 186 9.25 -3.32 -3.94
N ALA A 187 9.53 -3.57 -2.66
CA ALA A 187 9.07 -4.78 -1.99
C ALA A 187 7.53 -4.88 -1.89
N GLU A 188 6.83 -3.81 -1.53
CA GLU A 188 5.36 -3.76 -1.50
C GLU A 188 4.73 -4.09 -2.87
N ALA A 189 5.28 -3.59 -3.97
CA ALA A 189 4.81 -3.93 -5.31
C ALA A 189 5.05 -5.40 -5.65
N HIS A 190 6.18 -5.97 -5.23
CA HIS A 190 6.42 -7.40 -5.32
C HIS A 190 5.42 -8.21 -4.48
N ILE A 191 5.07 -7.79 -3.27
CA ILE A 191 4.04 -8.45 -2.45
C ILE A 191 2.71 -8.43 -3.19
N ALA A 192 2.26 -7.25 -3.63
CA ALA A 192 1.01 -7.08 -4.36
C ALA A 192 0.96 -7.90 -5.67
N PHE A 193 2.09 -8.03 -6.38
CA PHE A 193 2.13 -8.83 -7.61
C PHE A 193 2.12 -10.34 -7.33
N GLY A 194 2.72 -10.76 -6.22
CA GLY A 194 2.57 -12.12 -5.68
C GLY A 194 1.10 -12.44 -5.40
N THR A 195 0.41 -11.56 -4.67
CA THR A 195 -1.01 -11.68 -4.35
C THR A 195 -1.88 -11.67 -5.60
N TYR A 196 -1.61 -10.76 -6.55
CA TYR A 196 -2.32 -10.71 -7.84
C TYR A 196 -2.29 -12.07 -8.57
N HIS A 197 -1.11 -12.70 -8.65
CA HIS A 197 -0.98 -14.01 -9.28
C HIS A 197 -1.81 -15.07 -8.56
N ALA A 198 -1.77 -15.09 -7.22
CA ALA A 198 -2.50 -16.07 -6.42
C ALA A 198 -4.02 -15.89 -6.53
N GLU A 199 -4.51 -14.65 -6.41
CA GLU A 199 -5.94 -14.33 -6.46
C GLU A 199 -6.56 -14.62 -7.81
N ILE A 200 -5.92 -14.21 -8.91
CA ILE A 200 -6.46 -14.47 -10.25
C ILE A 200 -6.53 -15.97 -10.53
N ILE A 201 -5.52 -16.74 -10.09
CA ILE A 201 -5.55 -18.21 -10.20
C ILE A 201 -6.71 -18.80 -9.38
N ASN A 202 -6.91 -18.32 -8.15
CA ASN A 202 -7.96 -18.79 -7.27
C ASN A 202 -9.37 -18.48 -7.82
N GLN A 203 -9.56 -17.31 -8.42
CA GLN A 203 -10.86 -16.84 -8.90
C GLN A 203 -11.29 -17.46 -10.23
N VAL A 204 -10.39 -17.53 -11.22
CA VAL A 204 -10.76 -17.96 -12.59
C VAL A 204 -10.09 -19.27 -13.03
N GLY A 205 -9.29 -19.88 -12.15
CA GLY A 205 -8.56 -21.11 -12.44
C GLY A 205 -7.29 -20.88 -13.26
N LYS A 206 -6.33 -21.82 -13.15
CA LYS A 206 -4.98 -21.71 -13.70
C LYS A 206 -4.94 -21.41 -15.21
N LEU A 207 -5.78 -22.06 -16.01
CA LEU A 207 -5.74 -21.92 -17.47
C LEU A 207 -6.18 -20.52 -17.91
N VAL A 208 -7.33 -20.04 -17.41
CA VAL A 208 -7.86 -18.71 -17.74
C VAL A 208 -6.94 -17.62 -17.17
N ALA A 209 -6.45 -17.81 -15.94
CA ALA A 209 -5.48 -16.92 -15.32
C ALA A 209 -4.23 -16.72 -16.20
N SER A 210 -3.65 -17.81 -16.71
CA SER A 210 -2.47 -17.74 -17.56
C SER A 210 -2.76 -17.09 -18.92
N VAL A 211 -3.85 -17.44 -19.59
CA VAL A 211 -4.13 -16.98 -20.96
C VAL A 211 -4.60 -15.53 -20.98
N SER A 212 -5.47 -15.14 -20.05
CA SER A 212 -6.14 -13.83 -20.07
C SER A 212 -5.42 -12.76 -19.25
N TYR A 213 -4.65 -13.17 -18.25
CA TYR A 213 -4.02 -12.28 -17.27
C TYR A 213 -2.52 -12.52 -17.11
N GLY A 214 -1.94 -13.52 -17.79
CA GLY A 214 -0.55 -13.94 -17.61
C GLY A 214 -0.22 -14.44 -16.20
N ALA A 215 -1.23 -14.78 -15.41
CA ALA A 215 -1.04 -15.14 -14.02
C ALA A 215 -0.62 -16.61 -13.88
N ASN A 216 0.45 -16.84 -13.11
CA ASN A 216 0.99 -18.18 -12.87
C ASN A 216 1.64 -18.28 -11.48
N LYS A 217 1.73 -19.51 -10.98
CA LYS A 217 2.22 -19.78 -9.62
C LYS A 217 3.69 -19.43 -9.44
N ASP A 218 4.53 -19.76 -10.42
CA ASP A 218 5.98 -19.58 -10.31
C ASP A 218 6.37 -18.10 -10.22
N SER A 219 5.71 -17.25 -11.03
CA SER A 219 5.85 -15.79 -10.94
C SER A 219 5.38 -15.28 -9.57
N GLY A 220 4.19 -15.71 -9.10
CA GLY A 220 3.69 -15.31 -7.79
C GLY A 220 4.67 -15.62 -6.66
N LEU A 221 5.16 -16.87 -6.62
CA LEU A 221 6.18 -17.30 -5.65
C LEU A 221 7.50 -16.53 -5.79
N LYS A 222 7.93 -16.19 -7.01
CA LYS A 222 9.14 -15.40 -7.26
C LYS A 222 9.00 -13.99 -6.69
N HIS A 223 7.85 -13.36 -6.86
CA HIS A 223 7.59 -12.02 -6.34
C HIS A 223 7.58 -12.00 -4.80
N PHE A 224 6.89 -12.94 -4.14
CA PHE A 224 6.92 -13.05 -2.67
C PHE A 224 8.34 -13.26 -2.12
N ARG A 225 9.11 -14.18 -2.72
CA ARG A 225 10.51 -14.41 -2.31
C ARG A 225 11.39 -13.18 -2.52
N HIS A 226 11.15 -12.43 -3.60
CA HIS A 226 11.87 -11.19 -3.84
C HIS A 226 11.56 -10.15 -2.76
N ALA A 227 10.28 -9.95 -2.41
CA ALA A 227 9.88 -9.02 -1.36
C ALA A 227 10.55 -9.33 -0.01
N ILE A 228 10.52 -10.61 0.42
CA ILE A 228 11.20 -11.04 1.66
C ILE A 228 12.71 -10.83 1.60
N ARG A 229 13.34 -11.00 0.43
CA ARG A 229 14.78 -10.74 0.27
C ARG A 229 15.11 -9.25 0.49
N VAL A 230 14.26 -8.35 0.00
CA VAL A 230 14.49 -6.89 0.11
C VAL A 230 14.12 -6.38 1.49
N ALA A 231 12.96 -6.81 2.02
CA ALA A 231 12.39 -6.35 3.27
C ALA A 231 12.10 -7.55 4.20
N PRO A 232 13.14 -8.19 4.77
CA PRO A 232 13.01 -9.43 5.52
C PRO A 232 12.26 -9.30 6.85
N ASP A 233 12.12 -8.08 7.38
CA ASP A 233 11.42 -7.83 8.65
C ASP A 233 10.00 -7.29 8.44
N PHE A 234 9.52 -7.23 7.19
CA PHE A 234 8.25 -6.61 6.85
C PHE A 234 7.09 -7.63 6.99
N PRO A 235 6.19 -7.49 7.98
CA PRO A 235 5.24 -8.56 8.33
C PRO A 235 4.31 -8.93 7.18
N ILE A 236 3.85 -7.92 6.42
CA ILE A 236 2.92 -8.10 5.30
C ILE A 236 3.50 -8.99 4.18
N ALA A 237 4.83 -9.03 4.02
CA ALA A 237 5.47 -9.90 3.04
C ALA A 237 5.24 -11.38 3.37
N TYR A 238 5.18 -11.72 4.65
CA TYR A 238 4.95 -13.07 5.12
C TYR A 238 3.46 -13.44 5.13
N THR A 239 2.59 -12.55 5.61
CA THR A 239 1.14 -12.81 5.63
C THR A 239 0.59 -13.01 4.24
N GLN A 240 0.90 -12.10 3.31
CA GLN A 240 0.44 -12.20 1.93
C GLN A 240 1.04 -13.41 1.19
N TYR A 241 2.27 -13.81 1.53
CA TYR A 241 2.84 -15.03 0.98
C TYR A 241 2.10 -16.27 1.53
N ALA A 242 1.77 -16.30 2.82
CA ALA A 242 0.99 -17.37 3.42
C ALA A 242 -0.38 -17.51 2.75
N ASP A 243 -1.11 -16.40 2.61
CA ASP A 243 -2.39 -16.33 1.90
C ASP A 243 -2.25 -16.83 0.46
N GLY A 244 -1.23 -16.35 -0.24
CA GLY A 244 -0.93 -16.73 -1.61
C GLY A 244 -0.65 -18.23 -1.77
N LEU A 245 0.03 -18.85 -0.81
CA LEU A 245 0.25 -20.30 -0.79
C LEU A 245 -1.08 -21.06 -0.65
N LEU A 246 -1.95 -20.62 0.25
CA LEU A 246 -3.25 -21.25 0.46
C LEU A 246 -4.15 -21.09 -0.77
N MET A 247 -4.20 -19.89 -1.37
CA MET A 247 -4.96 -19.64 -2.60
C MET A 247 -4.47 -20.49 -3.78
N MET A 248 -3.15 -20.65 -3.94
CA MET A 248 -2.60 -21.37 -5.09
C MET A 248 -2.59 -22.89 -4.91
N PHE A 249 -2.39 -23.39 -3.70
CA PHE A 249 -2.10 -24.81 -3.44
C PHE A 249 -3.05 -25.47 -2.44
N GLY A 250 -3.97 -24.70 -1.86
CA GLY A 250 -4.94 -25.18 -0.88
C GLY A 250 -4.27 -25.75 0.39
N PRO A 251 -4.97 -26.66 1.10
CA PRO A 251 -4.52 -27.20 2.38
C PRO A 251 -3.16 -27.91 2.35
N SER A 252 -2.68 -28.33 1.16
CA SER A 252 -1.35 -28.95 1.01
C SER A 252 -0.20 -28.04 1.44
N LYS A 253 -0.43 -26.71 1.47
CA LYS A 253 0.54 -25.71 1.92
C LYS A 253 0.22 -25.10 3.28
N LEU A 254 -0.74 -25.65 4.02
CA LEU A 254 -1.13 -25.13 5.33
C LEU A 254 0.03 -25.07 6.33
N LYS A 255 0.89 -26.09 6.34
CA LYS A 255 2.08 -26.09 7.22
C LYS A 255 3.04 -24.94 6.88
N ASP A 256 3.29 -24.72 5.60
CA ASP A 256 4.20 -23.67 5.13
C ASP A 256 3.58 -22.28 5.41
N ALA A 257 2.27 -22.13 5.21
CA ALA A 257 1.53 -20.90 5.51
C ALA A 257 1.56 -20.57 7.01
N LYS A 258 1.33 -21.55 7.90
CA LYS A 258 1.47 -21.37 9.36
C LYS A 258 2.84 -20.82 9.75
N GLN A 259 3.92 -21.38 9.20
CA GLN A 259 5.27 -20.89 9.49
C GLN A 259 5.50 -19.44 9.02
N LEU A 260 4.85 -19.02 7.94
CA LEU A 260 4.90 -17.64 7.47
C LEU A 260 4.09 -16.71 8.37
N TYR A 261 2.88 -17.09 8.79
CA TYR A 261 2.12 -16.30 9.76
C TYR A 261 2.85 -16.20 11.10
N GLU A 262 3.49 -17.27 11.58
CA GLU A 262 4.34 -17.23 12.78
C GLU A 262 5.48 -16.22 12.63
N LYS A 263 6.14 -16.14 11.46
CA LYS A 263 7.17 -15.12 11.21
C LYS A 263 6.61 -13.71 11.23
N ALA A 264 5.46 -13.46 10.60
CA ALA A 264 4.79 -12.17 10.64
C ALA A 264 4.44 -11.77 12.09
N ALA A 265 3.81 -12.69 12.83
CA ALA A 265 3.41 -12.51 14.22
C ALA A 265 4.58 -12.18 15.16
N ASN A 266 5.79 -12.64 14.84
CA ASN A 266 7.00 -12.38 15.63
C ASN A 266 7.92 -11.29 15.05
N SER A 267 7.47 -10.55 14.02
CA SER A 267 8.27 -9.50 13.38
C SER A 267 8.47 -8.30 14.31
N ASP A 268 9.62 -7.62 14.16
CA ASP A 268 9.89 -6.35 14.84
C ASP A 268 9.23 -5.21 14.07
N ILE A 269 8.35 -4.48 14.75
CA ILE A 269 7.37 -3.58 14.13
C ILE A 269 7.87 -2.14 14.18
N ALA A 270 7.99 -1.51 13.01
CA ALA A 270 8.45 -0.13 12.89
C ALA A 270 7.34 0.90 12.94
N ASP A 271 6.14 0.58 12.44
CA ASP A 271 5.02 1.53 12.34
C ASP A 271 3.64 0.89 12.58
N ALA A 272 2.60 1.72 12.62
CA ALA A 272 1.23 1.29 12.89
C ALA A 272 0.69 0.34 11.80
N MET A 273 1.10 0.52 10.54
CA MET A 273 0.71 -0.34 9.43
C MET A 273 1.27 -1.75 9.65
N GLU A 274 2.57 -1.86 9.95
CA GLU A 274 3.20 -3.14 10.26
C GLU A 274 2.58 -3.82 11.49
N ARG A 275 2.17 -3.06 12.50
CA ARG A 275 1.43 -3.63 13.64
C ARG A 275 0.10 -4.25 13.20
N LEU A 276 -0.63 -3.58 12.31
CA LEU A 276 -1.90 -4.10 11.80
C LEU A 276 -1.68 -5.40 11.02
N ASP A 277 -0.62 -5.47 10.23
CA ASP A 277 -0.23 -6.69 9.51
C ASP A 277 0.19 -7.82 10.46
N GLN A 278 0.91 -7.50 11.54
CA GLN A 278 1.24 -8.46 12.58
C GLN A 278 -0.01 -8.98 13.29
N GLN A 279 -0.95 -8.10 13.63
CA GLN A 279 -2.20 -8.50 14.27
C GLN A 279 -3.01 -9.42 13.35
N ASN A 280 -3.11 -9.09 12.06
CA ASN A 280 -3.75 -9.97 11.08
C ASN A 280 -3.12 -11.37 11.07
N ALA A 281 -1.78 -11.48 11.20
CA ALA A 281 -1.11 -12.78 11.26
C ALA A 281 -1.48 -13.59 12.52
N LEU A 282 -1.62 -12.91 13.66
CA LEU A 282 -2.06 -13.54 14.92
C LEU A 282 -3.49 -14.06 14.78
N ASP A 283 -4.38 -13.27 14.17
CA ASP A 283 -5.78 -13.64 13.95
C ASP A 283 -5.89 -14.86 13.01
N GLU A 284 -5.09 -14.92 11.94
CA GLU A 284 -5.03 -16.08 11.05
C GLU A 284 -4.52 -17.34 11.77
N LEU A 285 -3.52 -17.22 12.65
CA LEU A 285 -3.04 -18.35 13.45
C LEU A 285 -4.11 -18.89 14.39
N GLU A 286 -4.89 -18.00 15.03
CA GLU A 286 -6.02 -18.38 15.88
C GLU A 286 -7.13 -19.07 15.07
N ALA A 287 -7.46 -18.53 13.90
CA ALA A 287 -8.46 -19.12 13.01
C ALA A 287 -8.08 -20.52 12.53
N ILE A 288 -6.80 -20.78 12.24
CA ILE A 288 -6.34 -22.11 11.82
C ILE A 288 -6.21 -23.10 13.02
N ALA A 289 -6.12 -22.59 14.25
CA ALA A 289 -6.09 -23.42 15.45
C ALA A 289 -7.49 -23.86 15.93
N SER A 290 -8.53 -23.12 15.52
CA SER A 290 -9.94 -23.35 15.85
C SER A 290 -10.59 -24.43 14.98
#